data_AF-A0ABD7CGK1-F1
#
_entry.id   AF-A0ABD7CGK1-F1
#
_cell.length_a   1.000
_cell.length_b   1.000
_cell.length_c   1.000
_cell.angle_alpha   90.00
_cell.angle_beta   90.00
_cell.angle_gamma   90.00
#
_symmetry.space_group_name_H-M   'P 1'
#
loop_
_entity.id
_entity.type
_entity.pdbx_description
1 polymer ?
#
loop_
_entity_poly.entity_id
_entity_poly.type
_entity_poly.pdbx_seq_one_letter_code
_entity_poly.pdbx_strand_id
1 'polypeptide(L)'
;MLFNLNPGHTLSGGDVGTRGIGGLKEEVLTRQLVGEIDKELRGRGHSTNICRVDYASTLQESLNKQVALCNSVNADLNICIHFNTTVGGYGSEVYTYSGKYLVEADRVLKQLNNLGFRNRGIKDQPLALTKRTKAKTIYIEVCFIDSSGDVAILNKYGMNGIAKAIVNGVLGTSSNIPSCGNSSSEGANSNSSSSSSTIYGRHYLIKELQQEINKQGFGNVAIDCIVGDATLNASPVCRQGAKGNITKIIQQMLLNIGYPVGNYGADGVYGNGTVTAVKAIQRDCNLAVDGIVGRETWKALFRNLK
;
A
#
# COMPACT_ATOMS: atom_id res chain seq x y z
N MET A 1 19.30 -2.32 15.03
CA MET A 1 18.28 -1.70 15.90
C MET A 1 17.24 -2.73 16.26
N LEU A 2 16.68 -2.61 17.47
CA LEU A 2 15.54 -3.36 17.97
C LEU A 2 14.32 -2.44 17.98
N PHE A 3 13.25 -2.84 17.29
CA PHE A 3 11.99 -2.12 17.25
C PHE A 3 10.91 -2.85 18.03
N ASN A 4 10.20 -2.14 18.89
CA ASN A 4 8.92 -2.64 19.39
C ASN A 4 7.83 -2.28 18.38
N LEU A 5 7.04 -3.27 17.97
CA LEU A 5 5.89 -3.08 17.10
C LEU A 5 4.62 -3.35 17.90
N ASN A 6 3.85 -2.30 18.15
CA ASN A 6 2.63 -2.38 18.93
C ASN A 6 1.42 -2.23 17.99
N PRO A 7 0.69 -3.32 17.69
CA PRO A 7 -0.60 -3.21 17.02
C PRO A 7 -1.61 -2.72 18.05
N GLY A 8 -2.12 -1.50 17.86
CA GLY A 8 -3.13 -0.94 18.72
C GLY A 8 -4.34 -1.85 18.89
N HIS A 9 -4.99 -1.75 20.05
CA HIS A 9 -6.21 -2.46 20.42
C HIS A 9 -6.09 -3.98 20.60
N THR A 10 -7.03 -4.53 21.38
CA THR A 10 -7.24 -5.95 21.57
C THR A 10 -8.17 -6.53 20.51
N LEU A 11 -8.11 -7.86 20.27
CA LEU A 11 -9.07 -8.53 19.39
C LEU A 11 -10.46 -8.61 20.03
N SER A 12 -10.51 -8.64 21.35
CA SER A 12 -11.73 -8.73 22.13
C SER A 12 -11.57 -8.10 23.51
N GLY A 13 -12.70 -7.83 24.18
CA GLY A 13 -12.73 -7.20 25.49
C GLY A 13 -12.94 -5.68 25.42
N GLY A 14 -12.35 -4.95 26.37
CA GLY A 14 -12.65 -3.54 26.65
C GLY A 14 -11.83 -2.51 25.87
N ASP A 15 -11.00 -2.93 24.91
CA ASP A 15 -10.17 -2.07 24.07
C ASP A 15 -10.18 -2.55 22.61
N VAL A 16 -11.38 -2.74 22.05
CA VAL A 16 -11.52 -2.99 20.61
C VAL A 16 -11.51 -1.67 19.86
N GLY A 17 -10.80 -1.63 18.73
CA GLY A 17 -10.61 -0.42 17.96
C GLY A 17 -11.88 0.04 17.25
N THR A 18 -11.75 1.12 16.49
CA THR A 18 -12.87 1.72 15.78
C THR A 18 -13.33 0.90 14.55
N ARG A 19 -14.42 1.34 13.92
CA ARG A 19 -15.08 0.70 12.77
C ARG A 19 -15.11 1.68 11.59
N GLY A 20 -14.68 1.20 10.42
CA GLY A 20 -14.60 1.99 9.20
C GLY A 20 -15.59 1.54 8.12
N ILE A 21 -15.42 2.13 6.93
CA ILE A 21 -16.19 1.81 5.72
C ILE A 21 -16.09 0.30 5.41
N GLY A 22 -17.19 -0.30 4.95
CA GLY A 22 -17.17 -1.68 4.47
C GLY A 22 -16.85 -2.74 5.53
N GLY A 23 -17.01 -2.41 6.81
CA GLY A 23 -16.74 -3.33 7.91
C GLY A 23 -15.27 -3.44 8.29
N LEU A 24 -14.44 -2.48 7.87
CA LEU A 24 -13.06 -2.36 8.35
C LEU A 24 -13.03 -2.26 9.88
N LYS A 25 -12.10 -2.99 10.50
CA LYS A 25 -11.90 -3.03 11.94
C LYS A 25 -10.48 -2.63 12.24
N GLU A 26 -10.29 -1.59 13.03
CA GLU A 26 -8.97 -1.08 13.36
C GLU A 26 -8.06 -2.17 13.95
N GLU A 27 -8.53 -2.94 14.93
CA GLU A 27 -7.74 -3.99 15.57
C GLU A 27 -7.26 -5.10 14.62
N VAL A 28 -7.94 -5.28 13.48
CA VAL A 28 -7.53 -6.21 12.43
C VAL A 28 -6.48 -5.55 11.54
N LEU A 29 -6.71 -4.30 11.14
CA LEU A 29 -5.80 -3.54 10.29
C LEU A 29 -4.45 -3.28 10.99
N THR A 30 -4.45 -2.93 12.28
CA THR A 30 -3.23 -2.72 13.05
C THR A 30 -2.36 -3.98 13.06
N ARG A 31 -2.96 -5.16 13.26
CA ARG A 31 -2.27 -6.46 13.22
C ARG A 31 -1.73 -6.80 11.84
N GLN A 32 -2.51 -6.57 10.79
CA GLN A 32 -2.07 -6.80 9.41
C GLN A 32 -0.88 -5.91 9.05
N LEU A 33 -0.96 -4.61 9.35
CA LEU A 33 0.09 -3.66 9.04
C LEU A 33 1.36 -3.92 9.87
N VAL A 34 1.23 -4.22 11.17
CA VAL A 34 2.38 -4.61 12.01
C VAL A 34 3.06 -5.87 11.46
N GLY A 35 2.31 -6.85 10.96
CA GLY A 35 2.88 -8.03 10.31
C GLY A 35 3.72 -7.70 9.07
N GLU A 36 3.32 -6.69 8.28
CA GLU A 36 4.10 -6.24 7.12
C GLU A 36 5.31 -5.37 7.52
N ILE A 37 5.18 -4.52 8.54
CA ILE A 37 6.29 -3.75 9.10
C ILE A 37 7.36 -4.68 9.68
N ASP A 38 6.94 -5.73 10.38
CA ASP A 38 7.83 -6.75 10.94
C ASP A 38 8.68 -7.43 9.87
N LYS A 39 8.03 -7.91 8.81
CA LYS A 39 8.71 -8.53 7.66
C LYS A 39 9.71 -7.57 7.01
N GLU A 40 9.31 -6.31 6.81
CA GLU A 40 10.16 -5.31 6.15
C GLU A 40 11.37 -4.92 7.01
N LEU A 41 11.19 -4.70 8.32
CA LEU A 41 12.29 -4.40 9.23
C LEU A 41 13.27 -5.58 9.38
N ARG A 42 12.75 -6.79 9.57
CA ARG A 42 13.58 -8.02 9.64
C ARG A 42 14.31 -8.27 8.33
N GLY A 43 13.65 -8.07 7.20
CA GLY A 43 14.26 -8.15 5.87
C GLY A 43 15.40 -7.15 5.65
N ARG A 44 15.41 -6.03 6.39
CA ARG A 44 16.50 -5.03 6.40
C ARG A 44 17.53 -5.25 7.52
N GLY A 45 17.53 -6.43 8.16
CA GLY A 45 18.53 -6.79 9.17
C GLY A 45 18.26 -6.18 10.56
N HIS A 46 17.03 -5.77 10.84
CA HIS A 46 16.64 -5.26 12.16
C HIS A 46 15.89 -6.30 12.98
N SER A 47 16.01 -6.22 14.30
CA SER A 47 15.26 -7.05 15.22
C SER A 47 13.94 -6.38 15.58
N THR A 48 12.92 -7.18 15.84
CA THR A 48 11.59 -6.70 16.21
C THR A 48 11.01 -7.51 17.36
N ASN A 49 10.31 -6.84 18.27
CA ASN A 49 9.52 -7.41 19.35
C ASN A 49 8.05 -6.99 19.17
N ILE A 50 7.14 -7.96 19.08
CA ILE A 50 5.72 -7.69 18.82
C ILE A 50 4.99 -7.50 20.15
N CYS A 51 4.61 -6.26 20.47
CA CYS A 51 3.93 -5.87 21.70
C CYS A 51 2.40 -5.97 21.54
N ARG A 52 1.92 -7.16 21.16
CA ARG A 52 0.50 -7.46 20.89
C ARG A 52 -0.21 -7.93 22.16
N VAL A 53 -1.39 -7.39 22.40
CA VAL A 53 -2.33 -7.86 23.44
C VAL A 53 -3.61 -8.29 22.75
N ASP A 54 -4.00 -9.56 22.88
CA ASP A 54 -5.21 -10.06 22.20
C ASP A 54 -6.48 -9.88 23.04
N TYR A 55 -6.37 -9.80 24.36
CA TYR A 55 -7.50 -9.61 25.26
C TYR A 55 -7.14 -8.79 26.52
N ALA A 56 -8.07 -7.91 26.90
CA ALA A 56 -8.12 -7.22 28.19
C ALA A 56 -9.56 -6.88 28.53
N SER A 57 -9.94 -6.93 29.80
CA SER A 57 -11.31 -6.64 30.24
C SER A 57 -11.66 -5.15 30.15
N THR A 58 -10.67 -4.27 30.30
CA THR A 58 -10.84 -2.81 30.25
C THR A 58 -9.74 -2.14 29.41
N LEU A 59 -10.01 -0.92 28.95
CA LEU A 59 -9.01 -0.05 28.32
C LEU A 59 -7.77 0.11 29.19
N GLN A 60 -7.95 0.38 30.49
CA GLN A 60 -6.82 0.60 31.40
C GLN A 60 -5.93 -0.64 31.53
N GLU A 61 -6.53 -1.83 31.60
CA GLU A 61 -5.79 -3.09 31.62
C GLU A 61 -5.03 -3.32 30.30
N SER A 62 -5.68 -3.07 29.15
CA SER A 62 -5.05 -3.15 27.84
C SER A 62 -3.82 -2.27 27.76
N LEU A 63 -3.97 -0.98 28.09
CA LEU A 63 -2.87 -0.01 28.05
C LEU A 63 -1.74 -0.40 29.00
N ASN A 64 -2.05 -0.95 30.18
CA ASN A 64 -1.04 -1.44 31.12
C ASN A 64 -0.25 -2.61 30.54
N LYS A 65 -0.92 -3.59 29.92
CA LYS A 65 -0.27 -4.73 29.26
C LYS A 65 0.59 -4.29 28.08
N GLN A 66 0.08 -3.39 27.23
CA GLN A 66 0.82 -2.87 26.08
C GLN A 66 2.09 -2.12 26.50
N VAL A 67 2.00 -1.25 27.51
CA VAL A 67 3.16 -0.55 28.08
C VAL A 67 4.17 -1.53 28.68
N ALA A 68 3.70 -2.56 29.41
CA ALA A 68 4.58 -3.58 29.99
C ALA A 68 5.34 -4.35 28.90
N LEU A 69 4.68 -4.72 27.80
CA LEU A 69 5.32 -5.38 26.65
C LEU A 69 6.33 -4.48 25.93
N CYS A 70 6.04 -3.18 25.79
CA CYS A 70 7.02 -2.25 25.21
C CYS A 70 8.24 -2.05 26.14
N ASN A 71 8.04 -2.13 27.45
CA ASN A 71 9.10 -1.97 28.45
C ASN A 71 9.84 -3.27 28.80
N SER A 72 9.44 -4.42 28.24
CA SER A 72 10.07 -5.72 28.53
C SER A 72 11.42 -5.91 27.85
N VAL A 73 11.72 -5.09 26.84
CA VAL A 73 12.99 -5.06 26.12
C VAL A 73 13.52 -3.64 26.02
N ASN A 74 14.84 -3.50 25.89
CA ASN A 74 15.48 -2.20 25.66
C ASN A 74 15.47 -1.86 24.16
N ALA A 75 14.29 -1.56 23.62
CA ALA A 75 14.14 -1.20 22.21
C ALA A 75 14.70 0.18 21.89
N ASP A 76 15.18 0.36 20.66
CA ASP A 76 15.62 1.67 20.14
C ASP A 76 14.42 2.58 19.85
N LEU A 77 13.29 2.02 19.40
CA LEU A 77 12.07 2.76 19.05
C LEU A 77 10.82 1.88 19.23
N ASN A 78 9.76 2.45 19.80
CA ASN A 78 8.41 1.91 19.74
C ASN A 78 7.66 2.50 18.54
N ILE A 79 7.11 1.63 17.70
CA ILE A 79 6.23 1.98 16.59
C ILE A 79 4.83 1.47 16.96
N CYS A 80 3.96 2.39 17.38
CA CYS A 80 2.56 2.11 17.69
C CYS A 80 1.70 2.42 16.47
N ILE A 81 0.93 1.45 16.01
CA ILE A 81 0.10 1.55 14.79
C ILE A 81 -1.37 1.62 15.18
N HIS A 82 -2.05 2.65 14.69
CA HIS A 82 -3.48 2.89 14.84
C HIS A 82 -4.10 3.40 13.52
N PHE A 83 -5.43 3.33 13.46
CA PHE A 83 -6.22 3.88 12.37
C PHE A 83 -7.36 4.72 12.93
N ASN A 84 -7.50 5.93 12.41
CA ASN A 84 -8.40 6.91 12.98
C ASN A 84 -9.82 6.76 12.44
N THR A 85 -10.79 7.35 13.14
CA THR A 85 -12.12 7.65 12.62
C THR A 85 -12.62 8.95 13.19
N THR A 86 -13.20 9.80 12.35
CA THR A 86 -13.92 11.00 12.74
C THR A 86 -14.71 11.47 11.52
N VAL A 87 -15.96 11.90 11.71
CA VAL A 87 -16.77 12.48 10.65
C VAL A 87 -16.02 13.63 9.95
N GLY A 88 -15.72 13.46 8.66
CA GLY A 88 -14.98 14.43 7.84
C GLY A 88 -13.45 14.46 8.06
N GLY A 89 -12.91 13.59 8.91
CA GLY A 89 -11.48 13.43 9.12
C GLY A 89 -10.82 12.66 7.98
N TYR A 90 -9.62 13.08 7.57
CA TYR A 90 -8.77 12.37 6.60
C TYR A 90 -7.31 12.81 6.74
N GLY A 91 -6.38 11.94 6.33
CA GLY A 91 -4.94 12.11 6.38
C GLY A 91 -4.24 11.34 7.51
N SER A 92 -2.92 11.47 7.54
CA SER A 92 -2.04 10.83 8.52
C SER A 92 -1.58 11.84 9.58
N GLU A 93 -1.42 11.39 10.82
CA GLU A 93 -0.82 12.14 11.93
C GLU A 93 0.06 11.23 12.79
N VAL A 94 1.06 11.82 13.44
CA VAL A 94 1.96 11.09 14.35
C VAL A 94 1.99 11.80 15.70
N TYR A 95 1.70 11.07 16.77
CA TYR A 95 1.81 11.56 18.14
C TYR A 95 3.15 11.21 18.75
N THR A 96 3.71 12.18 19.48
CA THR A 96 4.92 12.05 20.29
C THR A 96 4.64 12.59 21.69
N TYR A 97 5.44 12.21 22.69
CA TYR A 97 5.25 12.71 24.05
C TYR A 97 5.76 14.15 24.18
N SER A 98 4.95 15.04 24.76
CA SER A 98 5.23 16.47 24.92
C SER A 98 5.52 17.19 23.60
N GLY A 99 4.97 16.67 22.50
CA GLY A 99 5.20 17.21 21.15
C GLY A 99 6.67 17.18 20.72
N LYS A 100 7.49 16.33 21.34
CA LYS A 100 8.92 16.25 21.06
C LYS A 100 9.14 15.88 19.60
N TYR A 101 9.85 16.73 18.87
CA TYR A 101 10.27 16.40 17.51
C TYR A 101 11.13 15.15 17.52
N LEU A 102 10.70 14.14 16.76
CA LEU A 102 11.46 12.94 16.45
C LEU A 102 11.63 12.89 14.93
N VAL A 103 12.87 12.74 14.47
CA VAL A 103 13.18 12.70 13.04
C VAL A 103 12.45 11.54 12.34
N GLU A 104 12.26 10.42 13.05
CA GLU A 104 11.50 9.27 12.55
C GLU A 104 10.03 9.63 12.33
N ALA A 105 9.39 10.37 13.24
CA ALA A 105 8.00 10.80 13.11
C ALA A 105 7.80 11.70 11.88
N ASP A 106 8.68 12.69 11.70
CA ASP A 106 8.63 13.61 10.55
C ASP A 106 8.81 12.87 9.23
N ARG A 107 9.80 11.96 9.15
CA ARG A 107 10.04 11.19 7.94
C ARG A 107 8.92 10.20 7.64
N VAL A 108 8.36 9.52 8.64
CA VAL A 108 7.19 8.65 8.46
C VAL A 108 6.01 9.44 7.90
N LEU A 109 5.72 10.61 8.49
CA LEU A 109 4.62 11.45 8.05
C LEU A 109 4.81 11.96 6.61
N LYS A 110 6.04 12.33 6.23
CA LYS A 110 6.40 12.66 4.84
C LYS A 110 6.19 11.48 3.89
N GLN A 111 6.60 10.28 4.29
CA GLN A 111 6.43 9.09 3.45
C GLN A 111 4.95 8.73 3.25
N LEU A 112 4.13 8.80 4.30
CA LEU A 112 2.67 8.59 4.19
C LEU A 112 2.03 9.69 3.31
N ASN A 113 2.48 10.93 3.44
CA ASN A 113 2.00 12.02 2.58
C ASN A 113 2.36 11.81 1.10
N ASN A 114 3.55 11.28 0.79
CA ASN A 114 3.94 10.92 -0.57
C ASN A 114 3.05 9.82 -1.19
N LEU A 115 2.39 8.99 -0.37
CA LEU A 115 1.41 8.04 -0.87
C LEU A 115 0.08 8.72 -1.26
N GLY A 116 -0.19 9.91 -0.74
CA GLY A 116 -1.39 10.70 -1.04
C GLY A 116 -2.22 11.03 0.20
N PHE A 117 -1.88 10.52 1.38
CA PHE A 117 -2.58 10.91 2.61
C PHE A 117 -2.32 12.38 2.91
N ARG A 118 -3.34 13.12 3.35
CA ARG A 118 -3.14 14.50 3.82
C ARG A 118 -2.18 14.50 5.02
N ASN A 119 -1.17 15.35 4.99
CA ASN A 119 -0.30 15.56 6.15
C ASN A 119 -1.06 16.39 7.21
N ARG A 120 -1.26 15.82 8.41
CA ARG A 120 -1.94 16.48 9.54
C ARG A 120 -0.99 16.87 10.68
N GLY A 121 0.31 16.71 10.47
CA GLY A 121 1.35 17.12 11.40
C GLY A 121 1.71 16.09 12.47
N ILE A 122 2.79 16.41 13.19
CA ILE A 122 3.16 15.77 14.44
C ILE A 122 2.37 16.46 15.56
N LYS A 123 1.78 15.69 16.46
CA LYS A 123 0.90 16.19 17.52
C LYS A 123 1.41 15.79 18.90
N ASP A 124 1.06 16.61 19.90
CA ASP A 124 1.23 16.26 21.30
C ASP A 124 -0.08 15.74 21.88
N GLN A 125 -0.02 14.54 22.45
CA GLN A 125 -1.09 14.01 23.28
C GLN A 125 -0.49 13.06 24.33
N PRO A 126 -0.94 13.11 25.60
CA PRO A 126 -0.41 12.28 26.67
C PRO A 126 -0.95 10.84 26.63
N LEU A 127 -0.85 10.19 25.46
CA LEU A 127 -1.24 8.81 25.24
C LEU A 127 -0.40 7.88 26.14
N ALA A 128 -0.99 6.78 26.60
CA ALA A 128 -0.32 5.89 27.56
C ALA A 128 1.02 5.37 27.02
N LEU A 129 1.07 4.97 25.75
CA LEU A 129 2.29 4.45 25.11
C LEU A 129 3.32 5.54 24.85
N THR A 130 2.94 6.78 24.54
CA THR A 130 3.92 7.86 24.38
C THR A 130 4.49 8.29 25.73
N LYS A 131 3.65 8.32 26.79
CA LYS A 131 4.00 8.82 28.12
C LYS A 131 4.74 7.82 29.01
N ARG A 132 4.43 6.52 28.92
CA ARG A 132 4.82 5.52 29.94
C ARG A 132 5.86 4.51 29.48
N THR A 133 6.27 4.53 28.21
CA THR A 133 7.33 3.65 27.72
C THR A 133 8.71 4.26 27.94
N LYS A 134 9.72 3.41 28.16
CA LYS A 134 11.11 3.81 28.36
C LYS A 134 11.80 4.24 27.07
N ALA A 135 11.60 3.46 26.00
CA ALA A 135 12.11 3.79 24.68
C ALA A 135 11.33 4.96 24.06
N LYS A 136 11.95 5.67 23.11
CA LYS A 136 11.26 6.68 22.29
C LYS A 136 10.07 6.03 21.58
N THR A 137 8.94 6.73 21.50
CA THR A 137 7.70 6.21 20.90
C THR A 137 7.19 7.17 19.84
N ILE A 138 6.89 6.61 18.67
CA ILE A 138 6.02 7.23 17.67
C ILE A 138 4.69 6.48 17.65
N TYR A 139 3.59 7.22 17.76
CA TYR A 139 2.24 6.68 17.66
C TYR A 139 1.62 7.19 16.38
N ILE A 140 1.36 6.28 15.44
CA ILE A 140 1.01 6.61 14.06
C ILE A 140 -0.48 6.33 13.88
N GLU A 141 -1.25 7.39 13.64
CA GLU A 141 -2.57 7.29 13.05
C GLU A 141 -2.39 7.31 11.53
N VAL A 142 -2.43 6.11 10.94
CA VAL A 142 -2.03 5.90 9.55
C VAL A 142 -2.95 6.65 8.60
N CYS A 143 -4.26 6.48 8.76
CA CYS A 143 -5.29 7.16 8.00
C CYS A 143 -6.66 7.02 8.68
N PHE A 144 -7.68 7.70 8.17
CA PHE A 144 -9.06 7.60 8.63
C PHE A 144 -9.79 6.47 7.90
N ILE A 145 -10.18 5.40 8.59
CA ILE A 145 -10.82 4.23 7.96
C ILE A 145 -12.33 4.43 7.70
N ASP A 146 -12.90 5.54 8.17
CA ASP A 146 -14.22 6.05 7.79
C ASP A 146 -14.19 7.09 6.66
N SER A 147 -13.01 7.44 6.15
CA SER A 147 -12.85 8.32 4.98
C SER A 147 -12.66 7.51 3.69
N SER A 148 -13.54 7.72 2.72
CA SER A 148 -13.47 7.03 1.43
C SER A 148 -12.18 7.34 0.66
N GLY A 149 -11.67 8.57 0.76
CA GLY A 149 -10.41 8.98 0.13
C GLY A 149 -9.20 8.28 0.74
N ASP A 150 -9.12 8.23 2.06
CA ASP A 150 -8.05 7.53 2.77
C ASP A 150 -8.10 6.02 2.56
N VAL A 151 -9.30 5.42 2.61
CA VAL A 151 -9.48 3.99 2.32
C VAL A 151 -9.12 3.67 0.86
N ALA A 152 -9.36 4.57 -0.09
CA ALA A 152 -8.91 4.39 -1.47
C ALA A 152 -7.37 4.37 -1.57
N ILE A 153 -6.66 5.23 -0.84
CA ILE A 153 -5.19 5.22 -0.77
C ILE A 153 -4.71 3.93 -0.07
N LEU A 154 -5.33 3.55 1.04
CA LEU A 154 -5.04 2.31 1.76
C LEU A 154 -5.16 1.08 0.85
N ASN A 155 -6.24 1.01 0.05
CA ASN A 155 -6.45 -0.05 -0.92
C ASN A 155 -5.48 0.02 -2.10
N LYS A 156 -5.12 1.23 -2.57
CA LYS A 156 -4.15 1.44 -3.66
C LYS A 156 -2.79 0.83 -3.34
N TYR A 157 -2.28 1.06 -2.13
CA TYR A 157 -0.93 0.60 -1.76
C TYR A 157 -0.92 -0.73 -1.00
N GLY A 158 -2.06 -1.10 -0.38
CA GLY A 158 -2.16 -2.25 0.51
C GLY A 158 -1.26 -2.15 1.74
N MET A 159 -1.38 -3.11 2.66
CA MET A 159 -0.59 -3.11 3.90
C MET A 159 0.92 -3.13 3.64
N ASN A 160 1.37 -3.81 2.58
CA ASN A 160 2.79 -3.88 2.22
C ASN A 160 3.37 -2.53 1.78
N GLY A 161 2.64 -1.77 0.96
CA GLY A 161 3.08 -0.44 0.51
C GLY A 161 3.12 0.57 1.65
N ILE A 162 2.11 0.54 2.53
CA ILE A 162 2.06 1.38 3.72
C ILE A 162 3.20 1.02 4.69
N ALA A 163 3.46 -0.27 4.92
CA ALA A 163 4.56 -0.73 5.76
C ALA A 163 5.92 -0.24 5.24
N LYS A 164 6.17 -0.34 3.92
CA LYS A 164 7.39 0.18 3.30
C LYS A 164 7.57 1.67 3.49
N ALA A 165 6.51 2.46 3.36
CA ALA A 165 6.56 3.90 3.60
C ALA A 165 6.93 4.21 5.07
N ILE A 166 6.30 3.51 6.02
CA ILE A 166 6.62 3.66 7.44
C ILE A 166 8.08 3.25 7.71
N VAL A 167 8.53 2.10 7.22
CA VAL A 167 9.91 1.63 7.44
C VAL A 167 10.94 2.56 6.79
N ASN A 168 10.69 3.06 5.58
CA ASN A 168 11.55 4.07 4.96
C ASN A 168 11.67 5.33 5.83
N GLY A 169 10.55 5.79 6.40
CA GLY A 169 10.52 6.94 7.29
C GLY A 169 11.29 6.70 8.59
N VAL A 170 11.07 5.56 9.23
CA VAL A 170 11.75 5.17 10.47
C VAL A 170 13.26 5.06 10.25
N LEU A 171 13.70 4.38 9.20
CA LEU A 171 15.13 4.13 8.94
C LEU A 171 15.84 5.34 8.33
N GLY A 172 15.10 6.32 7.81
CA GLY A 172 15.70 7.47 7.14
C GLY A 172 16.28 7.16 5.77
N THR A 173 15.90 6.02 5.20
CA THR A 173 16.33 5.66 3.86
C THR A 173 15.47 6.44 2.87
N SER A 174 16.09 7.35 2.13
CA SER A 174 15.60 7.72 0.79
C SER A 174 15.43 6.44 -0.01
N SER A 175 14.50 6.40 -0.96
CA SER A 175 14.26 5.25 -1.83
C SER A 175 15.47 4.90 -2.72
N ASN A 176 16.57 4.43 -2.15
CA ASN A 176 17.43 3.44 -2.77
C ASN A 176 16.69 2.12 -2.58
N ILE A 177 15.81 1.81 -3.54
CA ILE A 177 15.44 0.42 -3.78
C ILE A 177 16.77 -0.31 -4.02
N PRO A 178 17.13 -1.34 -3.24
CA PRO A 178 18.29 -2.15 -3.55
C PRO A 178 18.13 -2.69 -4.98
N SER A 179 19.03 -2.26 -5.86
CA SER A 179 19.51 -3.06 -6.97
C SER A 179 20.00 -4.38 -6.36
N CYS A 180 19.30 -5.49 -6.63
CA CYS A 180 19.82 -6.80 -6.29
C CYS A 180 21.03 -7.07 -7.18
N GLY A 181 22.20 -7.04 -6.56
CA GLY A 181 23.46 -7.47 -7.15
C GLY A 181 23.46 -8.96 -7.47
N ASN A 182 24.33 -9.28 -8.43
CA ASN A 182 24.60 -10.57 -9.03
C ASN A 182 24.90 -11.70 -8.02
N SER A 183 24.37 -12.87 -8.33
CA SER A 183 25.16 -14.10 -8.47
C SER A 183 24.53 -15.06 -9.49
N SER A 184 25.27 -15.24 -10.61
CA SER A 184 25.52 -16.45 -11.45
C SER A 184 24.39 -17.48 -11.64
N SER A 185 24.16 -18.09 -12.82
CA SER A 185 24.72 -18.04 -14.17
C SER A 185 24.01 -19.14 -14.96
N GLU A 186 23.60 -18.89 -16.22
CA GLU A 186 23.80 -19.80 -17.36
C GLU A 186 23.23 -19.17 -18.64
N GLY A 187 23.99 -19.30 -19.73
CA GLY A 187 23.97 -18.39 -20.87
C GLY A 187 23.06 -18.80 -22.03
N ALA A 188 22.79 -17.82 -22.89
CA ALA A 188 22.74 -18.00 -24.35
C ALA A 188 22.80 -16.61 -25.02
N ASN A 189 23.72 -16.51 -25.96
CA ASN A 189 24.04 -15.33 -26.76
C ASN A 189 23.07 -15.20 -27.94
N SER A 190 22.50 -14.02 -28.20
CA SER A 190 22.20 -13.59 -29.57
C SER A 190 21.99 -12.07 -29.67
N ASN A 191 22.73 -11.47 -30.60
CA ASN A 191 22.56 -10.10 -31.10
C ASN A 191 21.19 -9.95 -31.77
N SER A 192 20.44 -8.88 -31.45
CA SER A 192 19.77 -8.08 -32.49
C SER A 192 19.29 -6.72 -31.96
N SER A 193 19.59 -5.69 -32.75
CA SER A 193 18.86 -4.42 -32.94
C SER A 193 18.32 -3.67 -31.71
N SER A 194 18.83 -2.46 -31.52
CA SER A 194 18.28 -1.39 -30.69
C SER A 194 16.80 -1.11 -31.01
N SER A 195 15.88 -1.77 -30.32
CA SER A 195 14.52 -1.31 -30.13
C SER A 195 14.48 -0.54 -28.81
N SER A 196 14.13 0.74 -28.87
CA SER A 196 13.86 1.59 -27.71
C SER A 196 12.77 0.92 -26.86
N SER A 197 13.16 0.09 -25.90
CA SER A 197 12.26 -0.60 -24.98
C SER A 197 11.46 0.48 -24.27
N THR A 198 10.18 0.63 -24.60
CA THR A 198 9.35 1.64 -23.96
C THR A 198 8.99 1.10 -22.59
N ILE A 199 9.83 1.43 -21.61
CA ILE A 199 9.63 1.06 -20.21
C ILE A 199 8.56 1.99 -19.65
N TYR A 200 7.35 1.49 -19.46
CA TYR A 200 6.37 2.17 -18.64
C TYR A 200 6.61 1.82 -17.17
N GLY A 201 6.38 2.81 -16.29
CA GLY A 201 6.80 2.77 -14.88
C GLY A 201 6.34 1.54 -14.10
N ARG A 202 7.03 1.28 -12.99
CA ARG A 202 6.78 0.12 -12.14
C ARG A 202 5.45 0.26 -11.38
N HIS A 203 4.46 -0.59 -11.65
CA HIS A 203 3.14 -0.50 -10.98
C HIS A 203 2.58 -1.89 -10.62
N TYR A 204 1.89 -2.01 -9.48
CA TYR A 204 1.41 -3.32 -8.98
C TYR A 204 0.36 -3.97 -9.91
N LEU A 205 -0.52 -3.17 -10.54
CA LEU A 205 -1.46 -3.66 -11.57
C LEU A 205 -0.75 -4.27 -12.79
N ILE A 206 0.51 -3.88 -13.07
CA ILE A 206 1.32 -4.54 -14.11
C ILE A 206 1.74 -5.93 -13.65
N LYS A 207 2.09 -6.09 -12.37
CA LYS A 207 2.38 -7.40 -11.78
C LYS A 207 1.17 -8.33 -11.85
N GLU A 208 -0.01 -7.83 -11.47
CA GLU A 208 -1.25 -8.60 -11.54
C GLU A 208 -1.57 -8.98 -12.99
N LEU A 209 -1.36 -8.05 -13.94
CA LEU A 209 -1.50 -8.33 -15.36
C LEU A 209 -0.52 -9.40 -15.83
N GLN A 210 0.77 -9.30 -15.49
CA GLN A 210 1.80 -10.28 -15.85
C GLN A 210 1.48 -11.67 -15.28
N GLN A 211 1.00 -11.74 -14.03
CA GLN A 211 0.54 -12.99 -13.42
C GLN A 211 -0.64 -13.61 -14.18
N GLU A 212 -1.65 -12.80 -14.52
CA GLU A 212 -2.82 -13.29 -15.25
C GLU A 212 -2.53 -13.61 -16.72
N ILE A 213 -1.61 -12.89 -17.37
CA ILE A 213 -1.07 -13.24 -18.70
C ILE A 213 -0.47 -14.64 -18.68
N ASN A 214 0.42 -14.92 -17.72
CA ASN A 214 1.07 -16.22 -17.60
C ASN A 214 0.08 -17.32 -17.24
N LYS A 215 -0.79 -17.06 -16.25
CA LYS A 215 -1.76 -18.01 -15.74
C LYS A 215 -2.79 -18.43 -16.79
N GLN A 216 -3.20 -17.50 -17.65
CA GLN A 216 -4.20 -17.76 -18.69
C GLN A 216 -3.57 -18.15 -20.04
N GLY A 217 -2.24 -18.27 -20.11
CA GLY A 217 -1.53 -18.73 -21.30
C GLY A 217 -1.44 -17.71 -22.43
N PHE A 218 -1.62 -16.41 -22.15
CA PHE A 218 -1.45 -15.34 -23.15
C PHE A 218 0.03 -15.06 -23.47
N GLY A 219 0.95 -15.50 -22.61
CA GLY A 219 2.39 -15.41 -22.81
C GLY A 219 3.17 -15.98 -21.63
N ASN A 220 4.50 -15.86 -21.70
CA ASN A 220 5.39 -16.15 -20.58
C ASN A 220 6.26 -14.92 -20.31
N VAL A 221 5.71 -13.98 -19.56
CA VAL A 221 6.33 -12.68 -19.27
C VAL A 221 6.94 -12.69 -17.87
N ALA A 222 8.01 -11.92 -17.67
CA ALA A 222 8.57 -11.71 -16.34
C ALA A 222 7.54 -11.04 -15.43
N ILE A 223 7.44 -11.50 -14.19
CA ILE A 223 6.57 -10.90 -13.16
C ILE A 223 7.42 -9.91 -12.35
N ASP A 224 7.77 -8.79 -12.99
CA ASP A 224 8.73 -7.81 -12.50
C ASP A 224 8.11 -6.42 -12.26
N CYS A 225 6.81 -6.29 -12.49
CA CYS A 225 6.01 -5.06 -12.41
C CYS A 225 6.38 -4.00 -13.47
N ILE A 226 7.22 -4.32 -14.45
CA ILE A 226 7.69 -3.40 -15.48
C ILE A 226 7.01 -3.75 -16.80
N VAL A 227 6.47 -2.74 -17.48
CA VAL A 227 5.97 -2.98 -18.84
C VAL A 227 7.16 -2.96 -19.79
N GLY A 228 7.65 -4.15 -20.13
CA GLY A 228 8.51 -4.35 -21.29
C GLY A 228 7.70 -4.73 -22.53
N ASP A 229 8.38 -4.82 -23.67
CA ASP A 229 7.76 -5.24 -24.94
C ASP A 229 7.06 -6.60 -24.82
N ALA A 230 7.62 -7.52 -24.03
CA ALA A 230 7.00 -8.82 -23.76
C ALA A 230 5.63 -8.70 -23.08
N THR A 231 5.52 -7.88 -22.02
CA THR A 231 4.24 -7.63 -21.32
C THR A 231 3.24 -6.94 -22.24
N LEU A 232 3.68 -5.94 -23.00
CA LEU A 232 2.81 -5.24 -23.96
C LEU A 232 2.30 -6.17 -25.07
N ASN A 233 3.17 -7.05 -25.60
CA ASN A 233 2.81 -7.99 -26.67
C ASN A 233 1.88 -9.10 -26.19
N ALA A 234 2.03 -9.54 -24.93
CA ALA A 234 1.22 -10.59 -24.35
C ALA A 234 -0.11 -10.07 -23.74
N SER A 235 -0.32 -8.75 -23.70
CA SER A 235 -1.57 -8.16 -23.21
C SER A 235 -2.70 -8.38 -24.24
N PRO A 236 -3.77 -9.13 -23.89
CA PRO A 236 -4.78 -9.53 -24.86
C PRO A 236 -5.71 -8.38 -25.27
N VAL A 237 -6.35 -8.52 -26.43
CA VAL A 237 -7.40 -7.58 -26.85
C VAL A 237 -8.66 -7.82 -26.01
N CYS A 238 -9.17 -6.78 -25.33
CA CYS A 238 -10.40 -6.85 -24.55
C CYS A 238 -11.47 -5.90 -25.11
N ARG A 239 -12.73 -6.37 -25.15
CA ARG A 239 -13.89 -5.65 -25.68
C ARG A 239 -15.14 -5.96 -24.87
N GLN A 240 -16.22 -5.23 -25.14
CA GLN A 240 -17.51 -5.42 -24.47
C GLN A 240 -17.93 -6.90 -24.44
N GLY A 241 -18.39 -7.35 -23.27
CA GLY A 241 -18.76 -8.74 -23.01
C GLY A 241 -17.63 -9.62 -22.45
N ALA A 242 -16.37 -9.18 -22.52
CA ALA A 242 -15.25 -9.88 -21.86
C ALA A 242 -15.45 -9.96 -20.34
N LYS A 243 -15.00 -11.06 -19.74
CA LYS A 243 -15.11 -11.30 -18.29
C LYS A 243 -13.83 -11.90 -17.73
N GLY A 244 -13.56 -11.65 -16.46
CA GLY A 244 -12.46 -12.29 -15.72
C GLY A 244 -11.40 -11.30 -15.22
N ASN A 245 -10.29 -11.84 -14.73
CA ASN A 245 -9.31 -11.04 -13.98
C ASN A 245 -8.60 -9.99 -14.83
N ILE A 246 -8.34 -10.25 -16.11
CA ILE A 246 -7.73 -9.22 -17.01
C ILE A 246 -8.70 -8.05 -17.22
N THR A 247 -10.00 -8.31 -17.39
CA THR A 247 -11.02 -7.26 -17.43
C THR A 247 -11.05 -6.45 -16.13
N LYS A 248 -10.96 -7.14 -14.98
CA LYS A 248 -10.92 -6.49 -13.67
C LYS A 248 -9.69 -5.59 -13.54
N ILE A 249 -8.53 -6.05 -14.02
CA ILE A 249 -7.29 -5.28 -14.02
C ILE A 249 -7.42 -4.04 -14.91
N ILE A 250 -7.99 -4.15 -16.11
CA ILE A 250 -8.30 -3.00 -16.97
C ILE A 250 -9.16 -1.97 -16.21
N GLN A 251 -10.21 -2.43 -15.54
CA GLN A 251 -11.08 -1.55 -14.75
C GLN A 251 -10.34 -0.89 -13.59
N GLN A 252 -9.48 -1.63 -12.89
CA GLN A 252 -8.62 -1.07 -11.83
C GLN A 252 -7.64 -0.04 -12.38
N MET A 253 -7.04 -0.27 -13.55
CA MET A 253 -6.16 0.69 -14.21
C MET A 253 -6.94 1.96 -14.57
N LEU A 254 -8.12 1.84 -15.18
CA LEU A 254 -8.99 2.98 -15.51
C LEU A 254 -9.37 3.79 -14.27
N LEU A 255 -9.80 3.12 -13.20
CA LEU A 255 -10.12 3.76 -11.93
C LEU A 255 -8.91 4.46 -11.30
N ASN A 256 -7.73 3.82 -11.34
CA ASN A 256 -6.48 4.40 -10.85
C ASN A 256 -6.11 5.69 -11.61
N ILE A 257 -6.30 5.69 -12.93
CA ILE A 257 -6.03 6.86 -13.77
C ILE A 257 -7.05 7.98 -13.51
N GLY A 258 -8.30 7.61 -13.19
CA GLY A 258 -9.39 8.54 -12.84
C GLY A 258 -10.63 8.42 -13.71
N TYR A 259 -10.75 7.35 -14.51
CA TYR A 259 -11.91 7.09 -15.35
C TYR A 259 -12.89 6.16 -14.62
N PRO A 260 -14.08 6.64 -14.23
CA PRO A 260 -15.07 5.80 -13.55
C PRO A 260 -15.61 4.73 -14.50
N VAL A 261 -15.61 3.48 -14.06
CA VAL A 261 -16.06 2.31 -14.86
C VAL A 261 -17.51 1.90 -14.59
N GLY A 262 -18.30 2.82 -14.02
CA GLY A 262 -19.71 2.60 -13.64
C GLY A 262 -19.91 2.19 -12.18
N ASN A 263 -21.17 1.98 -11.79
CA ASN A 263 -21.59 1.84 -10.39
C ASN A 263 -21.05 0.57 -9.69
N TYR A 264 -20.66 -0.44 -10.46
CA TYR A 264 -20.16 -1.72 -9.92
C TYR A 264 -18.64 -1.74 -9.72
N GLY A 265 -17.93 -0.67 -10.10
CA GLY A 265 -16.48 -0.60 -9.99
C GLY A 265 -15.76 -1.68 -10.83
N ALA A 266 -14.62 -2.16 -10.33
CA ALA A 266 -13.85 -3.22 -10.98
C ALA A 266 -14.43 -4.62 -10.66
N ASP A 267 -15.56 -4.93 -11.28
CA ASP A 267 -16.30 -6.19 -11.11
C ASP A 267 -15.81 -7.35 -12.00
N GLY A 268 -14.87 -7.08 -12.91
CA GLY A 268 -14.37 -8.05 -13.88
C GLY A 268 -15.28 -8.29 -15.07
N VAL A 269 -16.31 -7.44 -15.28
CA VAL A 269 -17.23 -7.52 -16.43
C VAL A 269 -17.06 -6.29 -17.32
N TYR A 270 -16.75 -6.51 -18.60
CA TYR A 270 -16.59 -5.44 -19.57
C TYR A 270 -17.97 -4.97 -20.08
N GLY A 271 -18.70 -4.28 -19.21
CA GLY A 271 -20.02 -3.70 -19.48
C GLY A 271 -19.96 -2.26 -20.02
N ASN A 272 -21.12 -1.61 -20.11
CA ASN A 272 -21.26 -0.24 -20.65
C ASN A 272 -20.41 0.80 -19.89
N GLY A 273 -20.28 0.66 -18.56
CA GLY A 273 -19.44 1.55 -17.76
C GLY A 273 -17.96 1.46 -18.16
N THR A 274 -17.43 0.24 -18.33
CA THR A 274 -16.06 0.01 -18.80
C THR A 274 -15.86 0.51 -20.23
N VAL A 275 -16.81 0.27 -21.15
CA VAL A 275 -16.76 0.82 -22.53
C VAL A 275 -16.68 2.34 -22.51
N THR A 276 -17.47 2.99 -21.65
CA THR A 276 -17.50 4.46 -21.52
C THR A 276 -16.14 4.98 -21.01
N ALA A 277 -15.58 4.34 -19.99
CA ALA A 277 -14.27 4.69 -19.44
C ALA A 277 -13.13 4.50 -20.46
N VAL A 278 -13.13 3.38 -21.21
CA VAL A 278 -12.12 3.13 -22.25
C VAL A 278 -12.21 4.16 -23.38
N LYS A 279 -13.42 4.50 -23.83
CA LYS A 279 -13.60 5.58 -24.81
C LYS A 279 -13.12 6.93 -24.28
N ALA A 280 -13.27 7.21 -22.99
CA ALA A 280 -12.77 8.45 -22.39
C ALA A 280 -11.24 8.54 -22.42
N ILE A 281 -10.52 7.52 -21.94
CA ILE A 281 -9.04 7.53 -22.01
C ILE A 281 -8.53 7.53 -23.45
N GLN A 282 -9.23 6.85 -24.38
CA GLN A 282 -8.89 6.89 -25.80
C GLN A 282 -8.99 8.31 -26.36
N ARG A 283 -10.06 9.06 -26.05
CA ARG A 283 -10.19 10.47 -26.45
C ARG A 283 -9.06 11.31 -25.87
N ASP A 284 -8.82 11.20 -24.57
CA ASP A 284 -7.84 12.04 -23.86
C ASP A 284 -6.40 11.74 -24.29
N CYS A 285 -6.14 10.53 -24.78
CA CYS A 285 -4.84 10.12 -25.32
C CYS A 285 -4.73 10.23 -26.86
N ASN A 286 -5.70 10.85 -27.55
CA ASN A 286 -5.75 10.98 -29.01
C ASN A 286 -5.64 9.65 -29.77
N LEU A 287 -6.35 8.62 -29.29
CA LEU A 287 -6.45 7.30 -29.90
C LEU A 287 -7.79 7.14 -30.65
N ALA A 288 -7.90 6.07 -31.45
CA ALA A 288 -9.19 5.66 -32.00
C ALA A 288 -10.18 5.34 -30.85
N VAL A 289 -11.39 5.92 -30.91
CA VAL A 289 -12.39 5.85 -29.84
C VAL A 289 -13.37 4.70 -30.08
N ASP A 290 -12.84 3.49 -30.19
CA ASP A 290 -13.60 2.28 -30.49
C ASP A 290 -14.14 1.56 -29.24
N GLY A 291 -13.67 1.92 -28.04
CA GLY A 291 -14.02 1.26 -26.78
C GLY A 291 -13.38 -0.11 -26.59
N ILE A 292 -12.34 -0.44 -27.37
CA ILE A 292 -11.59 -1.69 -27.34
C ILE A 292 -10.22 -1.43 -26.69
N VAL A 293 -9.83 -2.29 -25.75
CA VAL A 293 -8.46 -2.29 -25.22
C VAL A 293 -7.57 -3.10 -26.15
N GLY A 294 -7.10 -2.44 -27.21
CA GLY A 294 -6.03 -2.93 -28.09
C GLY A 294 -4.65 -2.44 -27.67
N ARG A 295 -3.62 -2.70 -28.48
CA ARG A 295 -2.22 -2.40 -28.16
C ARG A 295 -1.96 -0.95 -27.74
N GLU A 296 -2.50 0.03 -28.48
CA GLU A 296 -2.30 1.45 -28.16
C GLU A 296 -3.08 1.89 -26.92
N THR A 297 -4.26 1.30 -26.68
CA THR A 297 -5.01 1.51 -25.43
C THR A 297 -4.27 0.92 -24.23
N TRP A 298 -3.64 -0.25 -24.36
CA TRP A 298 -2.78 -0.82 -23.32
C TRP A 298 -1.61 0.10 -22.98
N LYS A 299 -0.91 0.63 -24.00
CA LYS A 299 0.15 1.64 -23.78
C LYS A 299 -0.38 2.87 -23.05
N ALA A 300 -1.56 3.37 -23.42
CA ALA A 300 -2.18 4.51 -22.75
C ALA A 300 -2.52 4.19 -21.29
N LEU A 301 -3.06 3.00 -20.99
CA LEU A 301 -3.28 2.56 -19.61
C LEU A 301 -1.95 2.55 -18.85
N PHE A 302 -0.93 1.87 -19.37
CA PHE A 302 0.37 1.74 -18.71
C PHE A 302 1.06 3.08 -18.45
N ARG A 303 1.03 4.00 -19.42
CA ARG A 303 1.66 5.32 -19.33
C ARG A 303 1.03 6.21 -18.27
N ASN A 304 -0.29 6.11 -18.07
CA ASN A 304 -1.05 7.04 -17.24
C ASN A 304 -1.32 6.53 -15.81
N LEU A 305 -0.85 5.33 -15.48
CA LEU A 305 -0.92 4.78 -14.12
C LEU A 305 -0.28 5.71 -13.10
N LYS A 306 -0.98 5.93 -11.97
CA LYS A 306 -0.61 6.82 -10.87
C LYS A 306 -0.19 6.08 -9.61
#